data_AF-A0A392RRE8-F1
#
_entry.id   AF-A0A392RRE8-F1
#
_cell.length_a   1.000
_cell.length_b   1.000
_cell.length_c   1.000
_cell.angle_alpha   90.00
_cell.angle_beta   90.00
_cell.angle_gamma   90.00
#
_symmetry.space_group_name_H-M   'P 1'
#
loop_
_entity.id
_entity.type
_entity.pdbx_description
1 polymer ?
#
loop_
_entity_poly.entity_id
_entity_poly.type
_entity_poly.pdbx_seq_one_letter_code
_entity_poly.pdbx_strand_id
1 'polypeptide(L)'
;GDEGCVGAATRVVSGSSNILEREVLGLNAAMDFVELLSIKQVTIEVDSSTLVNAVKKRRYTRSYWGKVTKCCGELLDQNPRANINW
;
A
#
# COMPACT_ATOMS: atom_id res chain seq x y z
N GLY A 1 -5.90 27.61 11.07
CA GLY A 1 -6.29 26.95 9.81
C GLY A 1 -5.39 25.77 9.67
N ASP A 2 -5.96 24.57 9.72
CA ASP A 2 -5.32 23.27 9.89
C ASP A 2 -4.05 23.05 9.06
N GLU A 3 -2.93 22.85 9.76
CA GLU A 3 -1.76 22.15 9.24
C GLU A 3 -2.07 20.65 9.25
N GLY A 4 -2.52 20.16 8.10
CA GLY A 4 -2.63 18.73 7.84
C GLY A 4 -1.26 18.07 7.91
N CYS A 5 -1.04 17.28 8.96
CA CYS A 5 0.20 16.52 9.16
C CYS A 5 0.30 15.42 8.09
N VAL A 6 1.15 15.63 7.09
CA VAL A 6 1.49 14.61 6.08
C VAL A 6 2.81 13.96 6.50
N GLY A 7 2.72 12.81 7.18
CA GLY A 7 3.87 12.00 7.51
C GLY A 7 4.31 11.17 6.31
N ALA A 8 5.41 11.54 5.65
CA ALA A 8 6.05 10.71 4.63
C ALA A 8 7.21 9.92 5.26
N ALA A 9 7.10 8.59 5.28
CA ALA A 9 8.16 7.69 5.72
C ALA A 9 8.71 6.90 4.53
N THR A 10 9.86 7.33 3.99
CA THR A 10 10.52 6.65 2.85
C THR A 10 11.77 5.92 3.33
N ARG A 11 11.86 4.60 3.10
CA ARG A 11 13.08 3.80 3.38
C ARG A 11 13.47 2.95 2.16
N VAL A 12 14.47 3.41 1.43
CA VAL A 12 15.06 2.77 0.23
C VAL A 12 15.93 1.57 0.61
N VAL A 13 15.70 0.39 0.02
CA VAL A 13 16.63 -0.75 0.11
C VAL A 13 16.56 -1.62 -1.15
N SER A 14 17.71 -1.91 -1.79
CA SER A 14 17.85 -2.71 -3.01
C SER A 14 18.04 -4.22 -2.74
N GLY A 15 17.26 -5.08 -3.40
CA GLY A 15 17.29 -6.56 -3.36
C GLY A 15 15.92 -7.16 -3.71
N SER A 16 15.66 -7.47 -4.99
CA SER A 16 14.32 -7.56 -5.62
C SER A 16 13.19 -8.25 -4.84
N SER A 17 13.43 -9.41 -4.22
CA SER A 17 12.40 -10.12 -3.45
C SER A 17 12.18 -9.49 -2.08
N ASN A 18 13.27 -9.10 -1.43
CA ASN A 18 13.25 -8.45 -0.12
C ASN A 18 12.73 -7.01 -0.21
N ILE A 19 12.93 -6.29 -1.33
CA ILE A 19 12.34 -4.94 -1.52
C ILE A 19 10.82 -5.06 -1.54
N LEU A 20 10.30 -5.92 -2.42
CA LEU A 20 8.85 -6.06 -2.60
C LEU A 20 8.18 -6.54 -1.31
N GLU A 21 8.81 -7.46 -0.58
CA GLU A 21 8.30 -7.86 0.73
C GLU A 21 8.30 -6.71 1.74
N ARG A 22 9.36 -5.89 1.78
CA ARG A 22 9.42 -4.73 2.68
C ARG A 22 8.41 -3.64 2.32
N GLU A 23 8.22 -3.37 1.04
CA GLU A 23 7.23 -2.41 0.57
C GLU A 23 5.81 -2.89 0.83
N VAL A 24 5.54 -4.18 0.64
CA VAL A 24 4.24 -4.76 0.93
C VAL A 24 3.92 -4.75 2.42
N LEU A 25 4.92 -4.97 3.28
CA LEU A 25 4.74 -4.80 4.73
C LEU A 25 4.47 -3.33 5.08
N GLY A 26 5.13 -2.39 4.41
CA GLY A 26 4.85 -0.96 4.54
C GLY A 26 3.41 -0.60 4.12
N LEU A 27 2.97 -1.12 2.98
CA LEU A 27 1.59 -0.96 2.50
C LEU A 27 0.58 -1.56 3.49
N ASN A 28 0.84 -2.74 4.02
CA ASN A 28 -0.04 -3.38 5.00
C ASN A 28 -0.14 -2.57 6.30
N ALA A 29 0.98 -2.04 6.80
CA ALA A 29 0.99 -1.18 7.99
C ALA A 29 0.23 0.14 7.74
N ALA A 30 0.39 0.76 6.57
CA ALA A 30 -0.35 1.96 6.21
C ALA A 30 -1.87 1.71 6.19
N MET A 31 -2.29 0.54 5.72
CA MET A 31 -3.70 0.14 5.70
C MET A 31 -4.25 -0.08 7.12
N ASP A 32 -3.48 -0.71 8.00
CA ASP A 32 -3.81 -0.87 9.43
C ASP A 32 -4.03 0.50 10.10
N PHE A 33 -3.19 1.49 9.78
CA PHE A 33 -3.37 2.87 10.23
C PHE A 33 -4.64 3.53 9.66
N VAL A 34 -4.97 3.29 8.39
CA VAL A 34 -6.19 3.82 7.77
C VAL A 34 -7.44 3.29 8.47
N GLU A 35 -7.46 2.00 8.79
CA GLU A 35 -8.54 1.37 9.55
C GLU A 35 -8.60 1.89 10.99
N LEU A 36 -7.47 1.87 11.71
CA LEU A 36 -7.37 2.32 13.10
C LEU A 36 -7.82 3.77 13.28
N LEU A 37 -7.43 4.65 12.35
CA LEU A 37 -7.77 6.06 12.37
C LEU A 37 -9.13 6.36 11.71
N SER A 38 -9.83 5.34 11.19
CA SER A 38 -11.10 5.47 10.47
C SER A 38 -11.03 6.51 9.33
N ILE A 39 -9.89 6.56 8.63
CA ILE A 39 -9.65 7.53 7.56
C ILE A 39 -10.53 7.16 6.36
N LYS A 40 -11.51 8.01 6.08
CA LYS A 40 -12.49 7.80 5.00
C LYS A 40 -11.95 8.13 3.61
N GLN A 41 -10.80 8.79 3.50
CA GLN A 41 -10.18 9.16 2.23
C GLN A 41 -8.67 9.12 2.40
N VAL A 42 -8.01 8.27 1.63
CA VAL A 42 -6.55 8.08 1.72
C VAL A 42 -5.97 7.93 0.32
N THR A 43 -4.80 8.53 0.10
CA THR A 43 -3.95 8.21 -1.06
C THR A 43 -2.69 7.58 -0.51
N ILE A 44 -2.41 6.35 -0.91
CA ILE A 44 -1.21 5.61 -0.51
C ILE A 44 -0.23 5.65 -1.68
N GLU A 45 0.92 6.26 -1.45
CA GLU A 45 2.02 6.32 -2.41
C GLU A 45 3.00 5.18 -2.11
N VAL A 46 3.33 4.40 -3.14
CA VAL A 46 4.21 3.23 -3.04
C VAL A 46 5.26 3.33 -4.14
N ASP A 47 6.54 3.42 -3.77
CA ASP A 47 7.68 3.56 -4.70
C ASP A 47 7.90 2.38 -5.67
N SER A 48 7.02 1.38 -5.66
CA SER A 48 7.06 0.22 -6.55
C SER A 48 5.87 0.15 -7.49
N SER A 49 6.17 0.50 -8.73
CA SER A 49 5.26 0.32 -9.86
C SER A 49 4.79 -1.13 -10.01
N THR A 50 5.56 -2.12 -9.54
CA THR A 50 5.15 -3.54 -9.54
C THR A 50 3.96 -3.76 -8.62
N LEU A 51 4.00 -3.21 -7.40
CA LEU A 51 2.90 -3.33 -6.44
C LEU A 51 1.69 -2.52 -6.87
N VAL A 52 1.89 -1.28 -7.31
CA VAL A 52 0.81 -0.43 -7.83
C VAL A 52 0.09 -1.12 -8.99
N ASN A 53 0.83 -1.73 -9.92
CA ASN A 53 0.25 -2.50 -11.02
C ASN A 53 -0.44 -3.79 -10.55
N ALA A 54 0.15 -4.52 -9.61
CA ALA A 54 -0.44 -5.75 -9.07
C ALA A 54 -1.80 -5.48 -8.43
N VAL A 55 -1.89 -4.41 -7.62
CA VAL A 55 -3.14 -3.95 -7.03
C VAL A 55 -4.11 -3.49 -8.12
N LYS A 56 -3.76 -2.49 -8.93
CA LYS A 56 -4.67 -1.90 -9.94
C LYS A 56 -5.18 -2.92 -10.96
N LYS A 57 -4.36 -3.88 -11.36
CA LYS A 57 -4.72 -4.92 -12.35
C LYS A 57 -5.28 -6.19 -11.72
N ARG A 58 -5.41 -6.26 -10.38
CA ARG A 58 -5.82 -7.46 -9.63
C ARG A 58 -5.01 -8.70 -10.03
N ARG A 59 -3.71 -8.51 -10.28
CA ARG A 59 -2.78 -9.55 -10.72
C ARG A 59 -1.78 -9.86 -9.61
N TYR A 60 -2.09 -10.91 -8.87
CA TYR A 60 -1.30 -11.32 -7.70
C TYR A 60 -0.51 -12.59 -7.99
N THR A 61 0.76 -12.60 -7.60
CA THR A 61 1.59 -13.80 -7.66
C THR A 61 1.27 -14.73 -6.48
N ARG A 62 1.64 -16.01 -6.56
CA ARG A 62 1.44 -16.97 -5.45
C ARG A 62 2.46 -16.81 -4.31
N SER A 63 3.34 -15.81 -4.40
CA SER A 63 4.36 -15.51 -3.38
C SER A 63 3.74 -14.94 -2.11
N TYR A 64 4.55 -14.80 -1.06
CA TYR A 64 4.14 -14.14 0.17
C TYR A 64 3.68 -12.69 -0.09
N TRP A 65 4.50 -11.88 -0.77
CA TRP A 65 4.14 -10.51 -1.10
C TRP A 65 2.87 -10.44 -1.96
N GLY A 66 2.64 -11.40 -2.87
CA GLY A 66 1.44 -11.46 -3.69
C GLY A 66 0.17 -11.71 -2.88
N LYS A 67 0.23 -12.55 -1.84
CA LYS A 67 -0.89 -12.76 -0.91
C LYS A 67 -1.22 -11.51 -0.11
N VAL A 68 -0.22 -10.82 0.42
CA VAL A 68 -0.44 -9.59 1.21
C VAL A 68 -0.92 -8.45 0.30
N THR A 69 -0.36 -8.32 -0.90
CA THR A 69 -0.83 -7.34 -1.91
C THR A 69 -2.28 -7.58 -2.29
N LYS A 70 -2.72 -8.85 -2.36
CA LYS A 70 -4.13 -9.19 -2.56
C LYS A 70 -5.01 -8.67 -1.43
N CYS A 71 -4.62 -8.90 -0.18
CA CYS A 71 -5.34 -8.40 0.99
C CYS A 71 -5.48 -6.87 0.95
N CYS A 72 -4.39 -6.16 0.67
CA CYS A 72 -4.43 -4.70 0.52
C CYS A 72 -5.35 -4.28 -0.63
N GLY A 73 -5.31 -4.97 -1.77
CA GLY A 73 -6.21 -4.69 -2.90
C GLY A 73 -7.70 -4.86 -2.55
N GLU A 74 -8.04 -5.90 -1.79
CA GLU A 74 -9.41 -6.16 -1.32
C GLU A 74 -9.89 -5.11 -0.32
N LEU A 75 -9.03 -4.60 0.55
CA LEU A 75 -9.39 -3.52 1.48
C LEU A 75 -9.55 -2.18 0.76
N LEU A 76 -8.73 -1.90 -0.26
CA LEU A 76 -8.92 -0.74 -1.13
C LEU A 76 -10.24 -0.84 -1.91
N ASP A 77 -10.67 -2.02 -2.34
CA ASP A 77 -11.98 -2.23 -2.98
C ASP A 77 -13.15 -1.88 -2.04
N GLN A 78 -13.00 -2.12 -0.74
CA GLN A 78 -14.03 -1.80 0.27
C GLN A 78 -14.10 -0.30 0.57
N ASN A 79 -13.05 0.46 0.25
CA ASN A 79 -12.99 1.90 0.46
C ASN A 79 -12.89 2.63 -0.89
N PRO A 80 -14.02 3.03 -1.52
CA PRO A 80 -14.03 3.67 -2.85
C PRO A 80 -13.33 5.04 -2.88
N ARG A 81 -12.95 5.58 -1.73
CA ARG A 81 -12.21 6.84 -1.58
C ARG A 81 -10.73 6.63 -1.26
N ALA A 82 -10.28 5.37 -1.22
CA ALA A 82 -8.87 5.02 -1.12
C ALA A 82 -8.26 4.87 -2.52
N ASN A 83 -7.07 5.42 -2.72
CA ASN A 83 -6.30 5.29 -3.95
C ASN A 83 -4.88 4.84 -3.67
N ILE A 84 -4.29 4.18 -4.66
CA ILE A 84 -2.88 3.78 -4.63
C ILE A 84 -2.16 4.33 -5.86
N ASN A 85 -1.03 4.99 -5.66
CA ASN A 85 -0.21 5.56 -6.73
C ASN A 85 1.27 5.19 -6.55
N TRP A 86 2.01 5.34 -7.65
CA TRP A 86 3.47 5.28 -7.63
C TRP A 86 3.99 6.67 -7.34
#